data_AF-A0A2J0N811-F1
#
_entry.id   AF-A0A2J0N811-F1
#
_cell.length_a   1.000
_cell.length_b   1.000
_cell.length_c   1.000
_cell.angle_alpha   90.00
_cell.angle_beta   90.00
_cell.angle_gamma   90.00
#
_symmetry.space_group_name_H-M   'P 1'
#
loop_
_entity.id
_entity.type
_entity.pdbx_description
1 polymer ?
#
loop_
_entity_poly.entity_id
_entity_poly.type
_entity_poly.pdbx_seq_one_letter_code
_entity_poly.pdbx_strand_id
1 'polypeptide(L)'
;AVKDHIDSIANKYILPDEGTYDFALMYIPAENVYYETIIKDEGFGEEKSIFMHAITKKVIPVSPNSFYAYLQVIILGMRGLKVEEKAQEVIKMLVTLKGSLGKFTQDFEVMGSHIDNIKSSYERAVKSLDKFEDKLLSADSLEDKKKIT
;
A
#
# COMPACT_ATOMS: atom_id res chain seq x y z
N ALA A 1 22.08 44.23 5.86
CA ALA A 1 22.18 43.76 4.47
C ALA A 1 21.76 42.28 4.33
N VAL A 2 22.53 41.31 4.83
CA VAL A 2 22.18 39.87 4.68
C VAL A 2 20.92 39.48 5.44
N LYS A 3 20.76 39.96 6.69
CA LYS A 3 19.53 39.75 7.48
C LYS A 3 18.29 40.35 6.81
N ASP A 4 18.41 41.57 6.27
CA ASP A 4 17.30 42.21 5.52
C ASP A 4 16.93 41.41 4.25
N HIS A 5 17.93 40.79 3.60
CA HIS A 5 17.68 39.92 2.46
C HIS A 5 16.95 38.63 2.89
N ILE A 6 17.37 38.01 3.99
CA ILE A 6 16.68 36.87 4.60
C ILE A 6 15.22 37.23 4.92
N ASP A 7 14.98 38.37 5.57
CA ASP A 7 13.64 38.84 5.90
C ASP A 7 12.81 39.09 4.63
N SER A 8 13.42 39.65 3.58
CA SER A 8 12.77 39.80 2.28
C SER A 8 12.44 38.46 1.64
N ILE A 9 13.27 37.43 1.78
CA ILE A 9 13.00 36.10 1.24
C ILE A 9 11.81 35.48 1.98
N ALA A 10 11.84 35.50 3.31
CA ALA A 10 10.78 34.95 4.15
C ALA A 10 9.43 35.59 3.81
N ASN A 11 9.38 36.92 3.70
CA ASN A 11 8.13 37.63 3.44
C ASN A 11 7.61 37.45 2.00
N LYS A 12 8.48 37.19 1.01
CA LYS A 12 8.09 37.15 -0.41
C LYS A 12 7.84 35.74 -0.93
N TYR A 13 8.50 34.72 -0.36
CA TYR A 13 8.54 33.37 -0.93
C TYR A 13 8.07 32.27 0.00
N ILE A 14 7.85 32.56 1.29
CA ILE A 14 7.25 31.61 2.24
C ILE A 14 5.79 32.00 2.43
N LEU A 15 4.96 31.62 1.47
CA LEU A 15 3.53 31.90 1.40
C LEU A 15 2.74 30.58 1.28
N PRO A 16 2.57 29.83 2.39
CA PRO A 16 1.87 28.54 2.37
C PRO A 16 0.43 28.63 1.83
N ASP A 17 -0.25 29.76 2.08
CA ASP A 17 -1.61 30.02 1.57
C ASP A 17 -1.65 30.18 0.03
N GLU A 18 -0.50 30.47 -0.60
CA GLU A 18 -0.33 30.53 -2.06
C GLU A 18 0.28 29.25 -2.64
N GLY A 19 0.43 28.19 -1.83
CA GLY A 19 0.91 26.88 -2.27
C GLY A 19 2.43 26.71 -2.28
N THR A 20 3.19 27.60 -1.65
CA THR A 20 4.63 27.38 -1.42
C THR A 20 4.86 26.43 -0.25
N TYR A 21 6.07 25.89 -0.13
CA TYR A 21 6.49 25.26 1.13
C TYR A 21 6.64 26.30 2.24
N ASP A 22 6.65 25.84 3.49
CA ASP A 22 6.81 26.68 4.67
C ASP A 22 8.28 27.05 4.95
N PHE A 23 9.17 26.85 3.98
CA PHE A 23 10.58 27.23 4.05
C PHE A 23 11.09 27.69 2.67
N ALA A 24 12.23 28.37 2.65
CA ALA A 24 12.92 28.76 1.43
C ALA A 24 14.41 28.41 1.49
N LEU A 25 15.00 28.07 0.33
CA LEU A 25 16.46 27.90 0.21
C LEU A 25 17.08 29.21 -0.29
N MET A 26 18.03 29.77 0.45
CA MET A 26 18.80 30.94 0.05
C MET A 26 20.14 30.49 -0.52
N TYR A 27 20.26 30.48 -1.85
CA TYR A 27 21.47 30.04 -2.53
C TYR A 27 22.55 31.12 -2.53
N ILE A 28 23.73 30.77 -1.99
CA ILE A 28 24.93 31.59 -2.00
C ILE A 28 25.94 30.90 -2.95
N PRO A 29 26.21 31.46 -4.14
CA PRO A 29 26.93 30.76 -5.21
C PRO A 29 28.42 30.54 -4.93
N ALA A 30 29.01 31.27 -3.99
CA ALA A 30 30.43 31.19 -3.66
C ALA A 30 30.61 30.51 -2.30
N GLU A 31 31.26 29.35 -2.29
CA GLU A 31 31.44 28.52 -1.09
C GLU A 31 32.19 29.26 0.02
N ASN A 32 33.27 29.97 -0.33
CA ASN A 32 34.03 30.79 0.62
C ASN A 32 33.18 31.92 1.23
N VAL A 33 32.29 32.54 0.45
CA VAL A 33 31.37 33.57 0.94
C VAL A 33 30.34 32.96 1.88
N TYR A 34 29.81 31.78 1.57
CA TYR A 34 28.92 31.04 2.47
C TYR A 34 29.59 30.76 3.82
N TYR A 35 30.82 30.24 3.82
CA TYR A 35 31.55 29.99 5.07
C TYR A 35 31.82 31.26 5.87
N GLU A 36 32.24 32.34 5.23
CA GLU A 36 32.53 33.60 5.92
C GLU A 36 31.27 34.28 6.47
N THR A 37 30.16 34.22 5.72
CA THR A 37 28.94 34.98 6.03
C THR A 37 27.98 34.22 6.93
N ILE A 38 27.86 32.90 6.75
CA ILE A 38 26.87 32.08 7.45
C ILE A 38 27.51 31.33 8.61
N ILE A 39 28.65 30.65 8.37
CA ILE A 39 29.24 29.74 9.36
C ILE A 39 30.13 30.47 10.37
N LYS A 40 31.02 31.36 9.92
CA LYS A 40 31.94 32.07 10.83
C LYS A 40 31.25 33.12 11.71
N ASP A 41 30.10 33.63 11.28
CA ASP A 41 29.31 34.58 12.06
C ASP A 41 28.74 33.93 13.35
N GLU A 42 28.62 32.60 13.40
CA GLU A 42 28.23 31.86 14.62
C GLU A 42 29.24 32.00 15.76
N GLY A 43 30.51 32.29 15.46
CA GLY A 43 31.58 32.41 16.46
C GLY A 43 31.53 33.67 17.33
N PHE A 44 30.69 34.66 17.00
CA PHE A 44 30.66 35.97 17.65
C PHE A 44 29.49 36.16 18.66
N GLY A 45 28.74 35.09 18.96
CA GLY A 45 27.66 35.06 19.96
C GLY A 45 26.28 34.75 19.36
N GLU A 46 25.48 33.95 20.08
CA GLU A 46 24.23 33.35 19.60
C GLU A 46 23.18 34.37 19.11
N GLU A 47 23.07 35.53 19.77
CA GLU A 47 22.05 36.55 19.42
C GLU A 47 22.34 37.30 18.10
N LYS A 48 23.56 37.20 17.57
CA LYS A 48 23.95 37.93 16.34
C LYS A 48 24.11 37.04 15.11
N SER A 49 24.16 35.71 15.27
CA SER A 49 24.36 34.77 14.17
C SER A 49 23.34 34.96 13.03
N ILE A 50 23.85 35.19 11.82
CA ILE A 50 23.10 35.22 10.57
C ILE A 50 22.43 33.87 10.31
N PHE A 51 23.10 32.75 10.63
CA PHE A 51 22.53 31.43 10.47
C PHE A 51 21.29 31.25 11.35
N MET A 52 21.37 31.58 12.64
CA MET A 52 20.22 31.47 13.55
C MET A 52 19.04 32.35 13.11
N HIS A 53 19.32 33.57 12.63
CA HIS A 53 18.30 34.46 12.06
C HIS A 53 17.62 33.81 10.84
N ALA A 54 18.40 33.24 9.92
CA ALA A 54 17.89 32.56 8.73
C ALA A 54 16.97 31.39 9.11
N ILE A 55 17.44 30.49 9.98
CA ILE A 55 16.66 29.32 10.41
C ILE A 55 15.38 29.72 11.14
N THR A 56 15.42 30.74 12.00
CA THR A 56 14.22 31.26 12.68
C THR A 56 13.19 31.79 11.69
N LYS A 57 13.65 32.38 10.57
CA LYS A 57 12.81 32.85 9.47
C LYS A 57 12.42 31.74 8.48
N LYS A 58 12.78 30.48 8.76
CA LYS A 58 12.60 29.33 7.87
C LYS A 58 13.28 29.51 6.50
N VAL A 59 14.34 30.32 6.46
CA VAL A 59 15.21 30.48 5.30
C VAL A 59 16.47 29.67 5.57
N ILE A 60 16.76 28.70 4.71
CA ILE A 60 17.89 27.79 4.86
C ILE A 60 18.98 28.27 3.90
N PRO A 61 20.09 28.85 4.40
CA PRO A 61 21.22 29.21 3.57
C PRO A 61 21.87 27.95 3.00
N VAL A 62 22.18 27.96 1.71
CA VAL A 62 22.84 26.84 1.04
C VAL A 62 23.95 27.34 0.12
N SER A 63 25.07 26.61 0.11
CA SER A 63 26.20 26.73 -0.80
C SER A 63 26.03 25.80 -2.01
N PRO A 64 26.88 25.86 -3.06
CA PRO A 64 26.86 24.88 -4.14
C PRO A 64 26.90 23.43 -3.67
N ASN A 65 27.76 23.11 -2.70
CA ASN A 65 27.90 21.76 -2.17
C ASN A 65 26.68 21.32 -1.35
N SER A 66 26.24 22.17 -0.42
CA SER A 66 25.10 21.83 0.44
C SER A 66 23.79 21.81 -0.34
N PHE A 67 23.60 22.71 -1.31
CA PHE A 67 22.42 22.73 -2.16
C PHE A 67 22.22 21.42 -2.91
N TYR A 68 23.29 20.87 -3.50
CA TYR A 68 23.25 19.57 -4.15
C TYR A 68 22.82 18.45 -3.19
N ALA A 69 23.38 18.43 -1.98
CA ALA A 69 23.01 17.44 -0.96
C ALA A 69 21.52 17.55 -0.56
N TYR A 70 21.01 18.77 -0.33
CA TYR A 70 19.60 19.00 -0.02
C TYR A 70 18.68 18.53 -1.16
N LEU A 71 19.03 18.83 -2.42
CA LEU A 71 18.25 18.35 -3.56
C LEU A 71 18.20 16.82 -3.63
N GLN A 72 19.31 16.14 -3.33
CA GLN A 72 19.32 14.66 -3.27
C GLN A 72 18.37 14.13 -2.19
N VAL A 73 18.35 14.74 -1.00
CA VAL A 73 17.44 14.37 0.07
C VAL A 73 15.97 14.63 -0.33
N ILE A 74 15.68 15.77 -0.94
CA ILE A 74 14.33 16.09 -1.45
C ILE A 74 13.90 15.07 -2.50
N ILE A 75 14.74 14.76 -3.48
CA ILE A 75 14.46 13.77 -4.52
C ILE A 75 14.21 12.39 -3.90
N LEU A 76 15.01 12.00 -2.90
CA LEU A 76 14.83 10.74 -2.19
C LEU A 76 13.49 10.70 -1.45
N GLY A 77 13.14 11.77 -0.73
CA GLY A 77 11.85 11.90 -0.05
C GLY A 77 10.67 11.81 -1.02
N MET A 78 10.75 12.52 -2.16
CA MET A 78 9.72 12.47 -3.21
C MET A 78 9.57 11.08 -3.83
N ARG A 79 10.67 10.34 -4.00
CA ARG A 79 10.61 8.93 -4.46
C ARG A 79 9.93 8.05 -3.42
N GLY A 80 10.20 8.26 -2.13
CA GLY A 80 9.53 7.58 -1.03
C GLY A 80 8.01 7.76 -1.06
N LEU A 81 7.53 9.01 -1.24
CA LEU A 81 6.10 9.32 -1.34
C LEU A 81 5.42 8.60 -2.52
N LYS A 82 6.08 8.54 -3.70
CA LYS A 82 5.54 7.79 -4.85
C LYS A 82 5.46 6.29 -4.59
N VAL A 83 6.42 5.73 -3.86
CA VAL A 83 6.40 4.30 -3.48
C VAL A 83 5.27 4.03 -2.50
N GLU A 84 5.03 4.94 -1.55
CA GLU A 84 3.91 4.83 -0.59
C GLU A 84 2.55 4.79 -1.30
N GLU A 85 2.29 5.69 -2.26
CA GLU A 85 1.05 5.69 -3.04
C GLU A 85 0.80 4.34 -3.73
N LYS A 86 1.84 3.76 -4.33
CA LYS A 86 1.76 2.44 -4.97
C LYS A 86 1.59 1.31 -3.97
N ALA A 87 2.22 1.39 -2.80
CA ALA A 87 2.03 0.41 -1.74
C ALA A 87 0.57 0.38 -1.25
N GLN A 88 -0.06 1.55 -1.08
CA GLN A 88 -1.47 1.65 -0.71
C GLN A 88 -2.40 1.01 -1.77
N GLU A 89 -2.10 1.21 -3.06
CA GLU A 89 -2.83 0.58 -4.16
C GLU A 89 -2.72 -0.96 -4.11
N VAL A 90 -1.53 -1.50 -3.87
CA VAL A 90 -1.30 -2.95 -3.71
C VAL A 90 -2.04 -3.51 -2.51
N ILE A 91 -2.01 -2.84 -1.35
CA ILE A 91 -2.73 -3.27 -0.15
C ILE A 91 -4.23 -3.34 -0.42
N LYS A 92 -4.81 -2.33 -1.06
CA LYS A 92 -6.23 -2.31 -1.43
C LYS A 92 -6.61 -3.47 -2.35
N MET A 93 -5.75 -3.81 -3.30
CA MET A 93 -5.93 -4.96 -4.19
C MET A 93 -5.92 -6.27 -3.41
N LEU A 94 -4.98 -6.45 -2.47
CA LEU A 94 -4.89 -7.65 -1.63
C LEU A 94 -6.13 -7.84 -0.75
N VAL A 95 -6.69 -6.78 -0.17
CA VAL A 95 -7.93 -6.84 0.61
C VAL A 95 -9.10 -7.32 -0.27
N THR A 96 -9.21 -6.77 -1.47
CA THR A 96 -10.25 -7.15 -2.44
C THR A 96 -10.10 -8.61 -2.87
N LEU A 97 -8.87 -9.06 -3.13
CA LEU A 97 -8.55 -10.42 -3.49
C LEU A 97 -8.90 -11.40 -2.36
N LYS A 98 -8.56 -11.07 -1.11
CA LYS A 98 -8.91 -11.88 0.07
C LYS A 98 -10.42 -12.07 0.20
N GLY A 99 -11.21 -11.00 -0.02
CA GLY A 99 -12.67 -11.08 -0.02
C GLY A 99 -13.22 -11.97 -1.14
N SER A 100 -12.62 -11.87 -2.33
CA SER A 100 -13.01 -12.70 -3.49
C SER A 100 -12.68 -14.18 -3.26
N LEU A 101 -11.52 -14.46 -2.67
CA LEU A 101 -11.13 -15.82 -2.30
C LEU A 101 -12.08 -16.42 -1.26
N GLY A 102 -12.50 -15.65 -0.25
CA GLY A 102 -13.47 -16.11 0.74
C GLY A 102 -14.81 -16.52 0.13
N LYS A 103 -15.33 -15.72 -0.81
CA LYS A 103 -16.55 -16.08 -1.56
C LYS A 103 -16.37 -17.37 -2.37
N PHE A 104 -15.25 -17.47 -3.09
CA PHE A 104 -14.93 -18.67 -3.85
C PHE A 104 -14.86 -19.91 -2.95
N THR A 105 -14.22 -19.83 -1.79
CA THR A 105 -14.16 -20.93 -0.83
C THR A 105 -15.55 -21.36 -0.39
N GLN A 106 -16.44 -20.42 -0.09
CA GLN A 106 -17.81 -20.73 0.30
C GLN A 106 -18.60 -21.42 -0.82
N ASP A 107 -18.49 -20.94 -2.06
CA ASP A 107 -19.12 -21.56 -3.22
C ASP A 107 -18.55 -22.98 -3.46
N PHE A 108 -17.25 -23.16 -3.26
CA PHE A 108 -16.58 -24.44 -3.40
C PHE A 108 -17.00 -25.46 -2.33
N GLU A 109 -17.17 -25.02 -1.09
CA GLU A 109 -17.71 -25.86 0.00
C GLU A 109 -19.14 -26.32 -0.28
N VAL A 110 -20.00 -25.41 -0.76
CA VAL A 110 -21.38 -25.74 -1.17
C VAL A 110 -21.37 -26.77 -2.30
N MET A 111 -20.54 -26.59 -3.31
CA MET A 111 -20.37 -27.55 -4.40
C MET A 111 -19.92 -28.93 -3.88
N GLY A 112 -18.98 -28.98 -2.94
CA GLY A 112 -18.56 -30.22 -2.27
C GLY A 112 -19.74 -30.94 -1.62
N SER A 113 -20.58 -30.20 -0.88
CA SER A 113 -21.79 -30.77 -0.26
C SER A 113 -22.78 -31.34 -1.28
N HIS A 114 -22.92 -30.72 -2.45
CA HIS A 114 -23.76 -31.23 -3.52
C HIS A 114 -23.22 -32.53 -4.10
N ILE A 115 -21.90 -32.65 -4.28
CA ILE A 115 -21.26 -33.89 -4.74
C ILE A 115 -21.50 -35.04 -3.75
N ASP A 116 -21.36 -34.78 -2.44
CA ASP A 116 -21.62 -35.80 -1.41
C ASP A 116 -23.08 -36.27 -1.39
N ASN A 117 -24.01 -35.34 -1.59
CA ASN A 117 -25.44 -35.64 -1.70
C ASN A 117 -25.75 -36.49 -2.95
N ILE A 118 -25.16 -36.15 -4.09
CA ILE A 118 -25.31 -36.91 -5.34
C ILE A 118 -24.75 -38.32 -5.16
N LYS A 119 -23.54 -38.45 -4.61
CA LYS A 119 -22.91 -39.75 -4.31
C LYS A 119 -23.81 -40.61 -3.42
N SER A 120 -24.31 -40.04 -2.33
CA SER A 120 -25.22 -40.73 -1.41
C SER A 120 -26.52 -41.18 -2.09
N SER A 121 -27.05 -40.35 -2.99
CA SER A 121 -28.25 -40.68 -3.76
C SER A 121 -28.01 -41.81 -4.76
N TYR A 122 -26.86 -41.79 -5.43
CA TYR A 122 -26.43 -42.85 -6.32
C TYR A 122 -26.29 -44.19 -5.58
N GLU A 123 -25.62 -44.21 -4.43
CA GLU A 123 -25.47 -45.43 -3.61
C GLU A 123 -26.82 -46.00 -3.15
N ARG A 124 -27.79 -45.14 -2.82
CA ARG A 124 -29.16 -45.58 -2.50
C ARG A 124 -29.88 -46.18 -3.71
N ALA A 125 -29.71 -45.58 -4.90
CA ALA A 125 -30.31 -46.07 -6.13
C ALA A 125 -29.76 -47.45 -6.50
N VAL A 126 -28.45 -47.66 -6.40
CA VAL A 126 -27.80 -48.97 -6.60
C VAL A 126 -28.39 -50.02 -5.66
N LYS A 127 -28.42 -49.76 -4.34
CA LYS A 127 -29.01 -50.69 -3.36
C LYS A 127 -30.49 -50.99 -3.62
N SER A 128 -31.23 -50.03 -4.16
CA SER A 128 -32.64 -50.24 -4.51
C SER A 128 -32.79 -51.09 -5.77
N LEU A 129 -31.88 -50.95 -6.73
CA LEU A 129 -31.83 -51.76 -7.94
C LEU A 129 -31.50 -53.21 -7.60
N ASP A 130 -30.48 -53.45 -6.77
CA ASP A 130 -30.10 -54.79 -6.31
C ASP A 130 -31.30 -55.51 -5.66
N LYS A 131 -32.01 -54.83 -4.75
CA LYS A 131 -33.23 -55.37 -4.11
C LYS A 131 -34.37 -55.63 -5.09
N PHE A 132 -34.46 -54.85 -6.16
CA PHE A 132 -35.47 -55.04 -7.19
C PHE A 132 -35.15 -56.28 -8.02
N GLU A 133 -33.88 -56.45 -8.40
CA GLU A 133 -33.36 -57.63 -9.09
C GLU A 133 -33.59 -58.91 -8.27
N ASP A 134 -33.27 -58.89 -6.98
CA ASP A 134 -33.53 -60.01 -6.05
C ASP A 134 -35.01 -60.41 -6.00
N LYS A 135 -35.91 -59.42 -5.99
CA LYS A 135 -37.37 -59.65 -5.99
C LYS A 135 -37.85 -60.21 -7.33
N LEU A 136 -37.28 -59.74 -8.43
CA LEU A 136 -37.62 -60.22 -9.77
C LEU A 136 -37.24 -61.71 -9.91
N LEU A 137 -36.01 -62.06 -9.52
CA LEU A 137 -35.52 -63.44 -9.49
C LEU A 137 -36.39 -64.33 -8.61
N SER A 138 -36.80 -63.83 -7.45
CA SER A 138 -37.70 -64.55 -6.54
C SER A 138 -39.09 -64.77 -7.16
N ALA A 139 -39.64 -63.79 -7.89
CA ALA A 139 -40.93 -63.90 -8.56
C ALA A 139 -40.90 -64.92 -9.72
N ASP A 140 -39.86 -64.90 -10.55
CA ASP A 140 -39.67 -65.90 -11.62
C ASP A 140 -39.61 -67.32 -11.05
N SER A 141 -38.89 -67.52 -9.94
CA SER A 141 -38.81 -68.84 -9.28
C SER A 141 -40.14 -69.35 -8.71
N LEU A 142 -41.10 -68.45 -8.44
CA LEU A 142 -42.45 -68.78 -7.96
C LEU A 142 -43.40 -69.11 -9.12
N GLU A 143 -43.24 -68.49 -10.29
CA GLU A 143 -43.98 -68.85 -11.51
C GLU A 143 -43.60 -70.24 -12.02
N ASP A 144 -42.31 -70.59 -11.97
CA ASP A 144 -41.84 -71.93 -12.39
C ASP A 144 -42.38 -73.04 -11.49
N LYS A 145 -42.52 -72.80 -10.17
CA LYS A 145 -43.17 -73.75 -9.25
C LYS A 145 -44.67 -73.93 -9.51
N LYS A 146 -45.35 -72.90 -10.01
CA LYS A 146 -46.79 -72.92 -10.32
C LYS A 146 -47.13 -73.65 -11.63
N LYS A 147 -46.17 -73.80 -12.55
CA LYS A 147 -46.34 -74.58 -13.79
C LYS A 147 -46.16 -76.10 -13.62
N ILE A 148 -45.58 -76.53 -12.49
CA ILE A 148 -45.27 -77.94 -12.21
C ILE A 148 -46.36 -78.60 -11.31
N THR A 149 -47.31 -77.82 -10.80
CA THR A 149 -48.50 -78.30 -10.05
C THR A 149 -49.74 -78.16 -10.92
#